data_AF-A0A9P0Q6V2-F1
#
_entry.id   AF-A0A9P0Q6V2-F1
#
_cell.length_a   1.000
_cell.length_b   1.000
_cell.length_c   1.000
_cell.angle_alpha   90.00
_cell.angle_beta   90.00
_cell.angle_gamma   90.00
#
_symmetry.space_group_name_H-M   'P 1'
#
loop_
_entity.id
_entity.type
_entity.pdbx_description
1 polymer ?
#
loop_
_entity_poly.entity_id
_entity_poly.type
_entity_poly.pdbx_seq_one_letter_code
_entity_poly.pdbx_strand_id
1 'polypeptide(L)'
;MKLMNLVLQNDSIIMLALKFYKPDCLEDELLQCAETITLALYKDKEQSSSLGTFRYNLLAKAKKETPLECLPPTSPALLQQCKRVYYQIQMWLQHRLDPCL
;
A
#
# COMPACT_ATOMS: atom_id res chain seq x y z
N MET A 1 5.17 14.44 -11.29
CA MET A 1 6.43 13.80 -11.75
C MET A 1 7.39 13.41 -10.62
N LYS A 2 7.54 14.18 -9.52
CA LYS A 2 8.42 13.82 -8.37
C LYS A 2 8.09 12.50 -7.67
N LEU A 3 6.80 12.15 -7.54
CA LEU A 3 6.36 10.94 -6.84
C LEU A 3 6.74 9.65 -7.61
N MET A 4 6.51 9.65 -8.93
CA MET A 4 6.92 8.54 -9.81
C MET A 4 8.43 8.33 -9.77
N ASN A 5 9.23 9.41 -9.80
CA ASN A 5 10.68 9.28 -9.66
C ASN A 5 11.09 8.70 -8.30
N LEU A 6 10.39 9.03 -7.21
CA LEU A 6 10.69 8.51 -5.88
C LEU A 6 10.35 7.01 -5.73
N VAL A 7 9.28 6.57 -6.39
CA VAL A 7 8.89 5.16 -6.47
C VAL A 7 9.83 4.37 -7.36
N LEU A 8 10.21 4.91 -8.51
CA LEU A 8 11.10 4.27 -9.49
C LEU A 8 12.57 4.23 -9.06
N GLN A 9 12.97 5.06 -8.09
CA GLN A 9 14.32 5.07 -7.53
C GLN A 9 14.52 4.08 -6.38
N ASN A 10 13.44 3.45 -5.90
CA ASN A 10 13.50 2.53 -4.77
C ASN A 10 13.30 1.10 -5.25
N ASP A 11 14.41 0.40 -5.48
CA ASP A 11 14.42 -0.99 -5.95
C ASP A 11 13.59 -1.91 -5.03
N SER A 12 13.58 -1.66 -3.72
CA SER A 12 12.77 -2.45 -2.78
C SER A 12 11.27 -2.29 -3.02
N ILE A 13 10.80 -1.08 -3.33
CA ILE A 13 9.39 -0.83 -3.68
C ILE A 13 9.03 -1.51 -5.00
N ILE A 14 9.93 -1.47 -6.00
CA ILE A 14 9.72 -2.15 -7.29
C ILE A 14 9.58 -3.66 -7.07
N MET A 15 10.47 -4.27 -6.28
CA MET A 15 10.41 -5.70 -5.97
C MET A 15 9.11 -6.10 -5.26
N LEU A 16 8.57 -5.25 -4.39
CA LEU A 16 7.27 -5.46 -3.78
C LEU A 16 6.12 -5.33 -4.79
N ALA A 17 6.19 -4.35 -5.69
CA ALA A 17 5.19 -4.15 -6.74
C ALA A 17 5.13 -5.32 -7.73
N LEU A 18 6.26 -5.98 -8.01
CA LEU A 18 6.31 -7.17 -8.87
C LEU A 18 5.44 -8.33 -8.35
N LYS A 19 5.12 -8.38 -7.05
CA LYS A 19 4.21 -9.40 -6.52
C LYS A 19 2.79 -9.28 -7.08
N PHE A 20 2.35 -8.09 -7.48
CA PHE A 20 1.03 -7.88 -8.09
C PHE A 20 0.89 -8.55 -9.47
N TYR A 21 1.99 -8.95 -10.10
CA TYR A 21 1.99 -9.66 -11.38
C TYR A 21 1.80 -11.18 -11.23
N LYS A 22 1.95 -11.72 -10.02
CA LYS A 22 1.79 -13.16 -9.77
C LYS A 22 0.30 -13.54 -9.73
N PRO A 23 -0.17 -14.57 -10.46
CA PRO A 23 -1.58 -14.94 -10.54
C PRO A 23 -2.19 -15.53 -9.26
N ASP A 24 -1.36 -16.08 -8.37
CA ASP A 24 -1.80 -16.80 -7.16
C ASP A 24 -1.32 -16.11 -5.87
N CYS A 25 -1.27 -14.77 -5.86
CA CYS A 25 -0.85 -14.04 -4.67
C CYS A 25 -1.97 -14.04 -3.61
N LEU A 26 -1.64 -14.41 -2.38
CA LEU A 26 -2.61 -14.41 -1.28
C LEU A 26 -2.95 -12.97 -0.85
N GLU A 27 -4.17 -12.76 -0.37
CA GLU A 27 -4.63 -11.44 0.09
C GLU A 27 -3.73 -10.84 1.18
N ASP A 28 -3.32 -11.67 2.14
CA ASP A 28 -2.43 -11.25 3.23
C ASP A 28 -1.06 -10.80 2.71
N GLU A 29 -0.54 -11.47 1.68
CA GLU A 29 0.73 -11.10 1.05
C GLU A 29 0.59 -9.77 0.31
N LEU A 30 -0.51 -9.57 -0.43
CA LEU A 30 -0.80 -8.32 -1.12
C LEU A 30 -0.93 -7.16 -0.12
N LEU A 31 -1.63 -7.39 1.00
CA LEU A 31 -1.81 -6.40 2.05
C LEU A 31 -0.47 -6.01 2.68
N GLN A 32 0.37 -6.98 3.06
CA GLN A 32 1.68 -6.70 3.64
C GLN A 32 2.57 -5.89 2.69
N CYS A 33 2.54 -6.21 1.40
CA CYS A 33 3.32 -5.48 0.41
C CYS A 33 2.82 -4.05 0.25
N ALA A 34 1.50 -3.87 0.20
CA ALA A 34 0.90 -2.56 0.10
C ALA A 34 1.10 -1.72 1.35
N GLU A 35 1.04 -2.30 2.54
CA GLU A 35 1.33 -1.59 3.79
C GLU A 35 2.78 -1.10 3.80
N THR A 36 3.73 -1.95 3.40
CA THR A 36 5.15 -1.59 3.31
C THR A 36 5.38 -0.45 2.31
N ILE A 37 4.77 -0.53 1.12
CA ILE A 37 4.84 0.53 0.11
C ILE A 37 4.21 1.82 0.64
N THR A 38 3.06 1.73 1.31
CA THR A 38 2.36 2.89 1.88
C THR A 38 3.19 3.57 2.95
N LEU A 39 3.76 2.81 3.90
CA LEU A 39 4.64 3.37 4.94
C LEU A 39 5.86 4.09 4.34
N ALA A 40 6.45 3.51 3.29
CA ALA A 40 7.54 4.14 2.56
C ALA A 40 7.11 5.44 1.85
N LEU A 41 5.93 5.47 1.23
CA LEU A 41 5.37 6.66 0.57
C LEU A 41 5.08 7.79 1.56
N TYR A 42 4.57 7.46 2.75
CA TYR A 42 4.33 8.41 3.83
C TYR A 42 5.59 8.79 4.61
N LYS A 43 6.76 8.26 4.21
CA LYS A 43 8.08 8.51 4.81
C LYS A 43 8.08 8.26 6.31
N ASP A 44 7.55 7.11 6.72
CA ASP A 44 7.56 6.74 8.12
C ASP A 44 8.99 6.66 8.67
N LYS A 45 9.35 7.65 9.49
CA LYS A 45 10.67 7.77 10.10
C LYS A 45 10.88 6.80 11.26
N GLU A 46 9.77 6.33 11.86
CA GLU A 46 9.81 5.47 13.05
C GLU A 46 9.79 3.99 12.69
N GLN A 47 9.72 3.66 11.39
CA GLN A 47 9.65 2.29 10.88
C GLN A 47 8.58 1.49 11.63
N SER A 48 7.38 2.05 11.71
CA SER A 48 6.24 1.43 12.37
C SER A 48 6.00 0.05 11.76
N SER A 49 5.79 -0.94 12.62
CA SER A 49 5.56 -2.31 12.20
C SER A 49 4.24 -2.52 11.44
N SER A 50 3.28 -1.60 11.59
CA SER A 50 1.99 -1.65 10.92
C SER A 50 1.45 -0.27 10.57
N LEU A 51 0.60 -0.23 9.56
CA LEU A 51 -0.12 0.99 9.15
C LEU A 51 -1.00 1.54 10.28
N GLY A 52 -1.59 0.65 11.09
CA GLY A 52 -2.39 1.02 12.26
C GLY A 52 -1.56 1.73 13.33
N THR A 53 -0.38 1.20 13.64
CA THR A 53 0.56 1.83 14.59
C THR A 53 1.02 3.20 14.08
N PHE A 54 1.36 3.29 12.79
CA PHE A 54 1.76 4.56 12.18
C PHE A 54 0.64 5.62 12.26
N ARG A 55 -0.60 5.22 11.94
CA ARG A 55 -1.79 6.09 12.08
C ARG A 55 -2.01 6.55 13.52
N TYR A 56 -1.90 5.63 14.48
CA TYR A 56 -2.03 5.96 15.89
C TYR A 56 -0.96 6.96 16.32
N ASN A 57 0.30 6.74 15.95
CA ASN A 57 1.41 7.63 16.29
C ASN A 57 1.22 9.03 15.67
N LEU A 58 0.75 9.11 14.42
CA LEU A 58 0.42 10.37 13.77
C LEU A 58 -0.64 11.16 14.55
N LEU A 59 -1.72 10.50 14.97
CA LEU A 59 -2.80 11.12 15.73
C LEU A 59 -2.39 11.46 17.16
N ALA A 60 -1.67 10.57 17.84
CA ALA A 60 -1.24 10.75 19.22
C ALA A 60 -0.19 11.87 19.36
N LYS A 61 0.66 12.07 18.34
CA LYS A 61 1.67 13.14 18.31
C LYS A 61 1.14 14.46 17.77
N ALA A 62 -0.08 14.49 17.23
CA ALA A 62 -0.69 15.70 16.70
C ALA A 62 -1.05 16.65 17.86
N LYS A 63 -0.24 17.69 18.07
CA LYS A 63 -0.49 18.77 19.05
C LYS A 63 -1.54 19.80 18.58
N LYS A 64 -1.95 19.75 17.31
CA LYS A 64 -3.00 20.53 16.65
C LYS A 64 -3.81 19.57 15.77
N GLU A 65 -4.98 20.00 15.32
CA GLU A 65 -5.78 19.26 14.33
C GLU A 65 -4.90 18.83 13.14
N THR A 66 -4.49 17.56 13.13
CA THR A 66 -3.88 16.97 11.94
C THR A 66 -4.93 17.01 10.84
N PRO A 67 -4.64 17.61 9.69
CA PRO A 67 -5.55 17.57 8.56
C PRO A 67 -5.84 16.10 8.23
N LEU A 68 -7.12 15.71 8.28
CA LEU A 68 -7.53 14.31 8.10
C LEU A 68 -7.10 13.79 6.72
N GLU A 69 -6.97 14.68 5.74
CA GLU A 69 -6.46 14.40 4.40
C GLU A 69 -5.00 13.94 4.36
N CYS A 70 -4.21 14.24 5.40
CA CYS A 70 -2.82 13.80 5.50
C CYS A 70 -2.68 12.40 6.13
N LEU A 71 -3.78 11.79 6.59
CA LEU A 71 -3.73 10.45 7.16
C LEU A 71 -3.53 9.41 6.05
N PRO A 72 -2.69 8.39 6.27
CA PRO A 72 -2.60 7.25 5.38
C PRO A 72 -3.91 6.45 5.41
N PRO A 73 -4.23 5.61 4.41
CA PRO A 73 -5.45 4.80 4.42
C PRO A 73 -5.52 3.88 5.66
N THR A 74 -6.72 3.42 6.03
CA THR A 74 -6.87 2.32 7.01
C THR A 74 -6.53 0.98 6.35
N SER A 75 -6.12 -0.03 7.12
CA SER A 75 -5.79 -1.36 6.55
C SER A 75 -6.94 -1.96 5.72
N PRO A 76 -8.23 -1.88 6.13
CA PRO A 76 -9.33 -2.35 5.28
C PRO A 76 -9.50 -1.57 3.98
N ALA A 77 -9.34 -0.24 4.02
CA ALA A 77 -9.40 0.60 2.82
C ALA A 77 -8.23 0.30 1.87
N LEU A 78 -7.04 0.07 2.43
CA LEU A 78 -5.87 -0.32 1.67
C LEU A 78 -6.07 -1.68 1.02
N LEU A 79 -6.55 -2.69 1.75
CA LEU A 79 -6.85 -4.02 1.20
C LEU A 79 -7.80 -3.95 0.00
N GLN A 80 -8.89 -3.19 0.12
CA GLN A 80 -9.85 -3.01 -0.99
C GLN A 80 -9.21 -2.35 -2.21
N GLN A 81 -8.35 -1.34 -1.99
CA GLN A 81 -7.60 -0.73 -3.08
C GLN A 81 -6.61 -1.74 -3.71
N CYS A 82 -5.96 -2.58 -2.91
CA CYS A 82 -5.05 -3.61 -3.39
C CYS A 82 -5.75 -4.65 -4.24
N LYS A 83 -6.91 -5.15 -3.80
CA LYS A 83 -7.74 -6.07 -4.58
C LYS A 83 -8.11 -5.49 -5.95
N ARG A 84 -8.55 -4.22 -5.97
CA ARG A 84 -8.87 -3.51 -7.23
C ARG A 84 -7.67 -3.41 -8.16
N VAL A 85 -6.51 -3.01 -7.64
CA VAL A 85 -5.27 -2.87 -8.44
C VAL A 85 -4.80 -4.24 -8.93
N TYR A 86 -4.81 -5.25 -8.06
CA TYR A 86 -4.45 -6.62 -8.40
C TYR A 86 -5.36 -7.14 -9.52
N TYR A 87 -6.68 -7.08 -9.34
CA TYR A 87 -7.65 -7.48 -10.36
C TYR A 87 -7.38 -6.77 -11.70
N GLN A 88 -7.16 -5.46 -11.68
CA GLN A 88 -6.86 -4.68 -12.89
C GLN A 88 -5.60 -5.17 -13.61
N ILE A 89 -4.52 -5.44 -12.87
CA ILE A 89 -3.25 -5.93 -13.43
C ILE A 89 -3.44 -7.33 -14.02
N GLN A 90 -4.12 -8.21 -13.29
CA GLN A 90 -4.33 -9.59 -13.71
C GLN A 90 -5.22 -9.67 -14.97
N MET A 91 -6.22 -8.80 -15.07
CA MET A 91 -7.00 -8.61 -16.30
C MET A 91 -6.13 -8.16 -17.48
N TRP A 92 -5.18 -7.24 -17.28
CA TRP A 92 -4.24 -6.84 -18.33
C TRP A 92 -3.30 -7.97 -18.77
N LEU A 93 -2.95 -8.87 -17.86
CA LEU A 93 -2.15 -10.07 -18.13
C LEU A 93 -2.98 -11.22 -18.74
N GLN A 94 -4.27 -10.99 -19.03
CA GLN A 94 -5.21 -12.00 -19.56
C GLN A 94 -5.46 -13.18 -18.60
N HIS A 95 -5.16 -13.01 -17.32
CA HIS A 95 -5.57 -13.97 -16.29
C HIS A 95 -7.05 -13.76 -15.96
N ARG A 96 -7.81 -14.86 -15.92
CA ARG A 96 -9.23 -14.82 -15.52
C ARG A 96 -9.32 -14.95 -14.00
N LEU A 97 -9.58 -13.83 -13.33
CA LEU A 97 -9.95 -13.83 -11.91
C LEU A 97 -11.47 -13.77 -11.77
N ASP A 98 -11.97 -14.38 -10.71
CA ASP A 98 -13.35 -14.15 -10.27
C ASP A 98 -13.48 -12.69 -9.80
N PRO A 99 -14.44 -11.92 -10.33
CA PRO A 99 -14.69 -10.55 -9.88
C PRO A 99 -15.14 -10.44 -8.41
N CYS A 100 -15.49 -11.56 -7.76
CA CYS A 100 -15.87 -11.63 -6.34
C CYS A 100 -14.70 -11.93 -5.38
N LEU A 101 -13.46 -12.06 -5.87
CA LEU A 101 -12.24 -12.14 -5.03
C LEU A 101 -11.97 -10.83 -4.28
#